data_AF-A0A9D7RNV1-F1
#
_entry.id   AF-A0A9D7RNV1-F1
#
_cell.length_a   1.000
_cell.length_b   1.000
_cell.length_c   1.000
_cell.angle_alpha   90.00
_cell.angle_beta   90.00
_cell.angle_gamma   90.00
#
_symmetry.space_group_name_H-M   'P 1'
#
loop_
_entity.id
_entity.type
_entity.pdbx_description
1 polymer ?
#
loop_
_entity_poly.entity_id
_entity_poly.type
_entity_poly.pdbx_seq_one_letter_code
_entity_poly.pdbx_strand_id
1 'polypeptide(L)'
;MATYLEQLTNANTTVTITPTPLIFDKITDPKFRGLYLGLQTFTKTNPQTGEITTLPVAHFFDGVGVRFNMGAQLTRAVSMLRPGISVEVALVELKKNAKGGTTKIYSVTPLDIPRVNLEEMFGGVLSISAPAAEHLLPPPPAPIENGDIINSD
;
A
#
# COMPACT_ATOMS: atom_id res chain seq x y z
N MET A 1 -28.45 23.29 -25.42
CA MET A 1 -26.99 23.48 -25.24
C MET A 1 -26.77 23.64 -23.75
N ALA A 2 -26.09 22.71 -23.10
CA ALA A 2 -25.77 22.85 -21.68
C ALA A 2 -24.87 24.08 -21.50
N THR A 3 -25.19 24.92 -20.52
CA THR A 3 -24.42 26.13 -20.23
C THR A 3 -23.01 25.75 -19.78
N TYR A 4 -22.00 26.58 -20.06
CA TYR A 4 -20.63 26.37 -19.61
C TYR A 4 -20.55 26.17 -18.07
N LEU A 5 -21.48 26.77 -17.32
CA LEU A 5 -21.67 26.54 -15.88
C LEU A 5 -22.16 25.11 -15.56
N GLU A 6 -23.11 24.55 -16.31
CA GLU A 6 -23.56 23.16 -16.14
C GLU A 6 -22.44 22.16 -16.48
N GLN A 7 -21.56 22.48 -17.43
CA GLN A 7 -20.39 21.65 -17.73
C GLN A 7 -19.35 21.69 -16.61
N LEU A 8 -19.14 22.85 -15.97
CA LEU A 8 -18.25 23.00 -14.82
C LEU A 8 -18.80 22.32 -13.55
N THR A 9 -20.12 22.37 -13.30
CA THR A 9 -20.73 21.67 -12.16
C THR A 9 -20.87 20.16 -12.37
N ASN A 10 -20.91 19.68 -13.62
CA ASN A 10 -20.92 18.25 -13.94
C ASN A 10 -19.51 17.66 -14.14
N ALA A 11 -18.48 18.50 -14.19
CA ALA A 11 -17.09 18.07 -14.15
C ALA A 11 -16.68 17.83 -12.69
N ASN A 12 -17.29 16.83 -12.03
CA ASN A 12 -16.68 16.20 -10.86
C ASN A 12 -15.30 15.74 -11.31
N THR A 13 -14.28 16.52 -10.94
CA THR A 13 -12.94 16.34 -11.48
C THR A 13 -12.33 15.16 -10.75
N THR A 14 -12.51 13.97 -11.31
CA THR A 14 -11.93 12.76 -10.76
C THR A 14 -10.42 12.82 -10.95
N VAL A 15 -9.68 13.00 -9.86
CA VAL A 15 -8.21 12.92 -9.88
C VAL A 15 -7.84 11.43 -9.88
N THR A 16 -7.20 10.96 -10.96
CA THR A 16 -6.71 9.57 -11.04
C THR A 16 -5.23 9.52 -10.72
N ILE A 17 -4.86 8.77 -9.68
CA ILE A 17 -3.46 8.63 -9.26
C ILE A 17 -3.07 7.15 -9.30
N THR A 18 -1.98 6.86 -10.01
CA THR A 18 -1.36 5.53 -9.95
C THR A 18 -0.48 5.45 -8.71
N PRO A 19 -0.79 4.54 -7.77
CA PRO A 19 -0.07 4.49 -6.51
C PRO A 19 1.28 3.77 -6.68
N THR A 20 2.25 4.12 -5.85
CA THR A 20 3.58 3.51 -5.83
C THR A 20 3.80 2.68 -4.56
N PRO A 21 4.64 1.63 -4.59
CA PRO A 21 4.84 0.78 -3.42
C PRO A 21 5.42 1.53 -2.22
N LEU A 22 4.86 1.30 -1.04
CA LEU A 22 5.45 1.64 0.25
C LEU A 22 6.21 0.42 0.77
N ILE A 23 7.53 0.46 0.67
CA ILE A 23 8.42 -0.65 1.05
C ILE A 23 9.24 -0.24 2.27
N PHE A 24 9.29 -1.15 3.25
CA PHE A 24 10.21 -1.09 4.39
C PHE A 24 11.03 -2.37 4.38
N ASP A 25 12.34 -2.25 4.25
CA ASP A 25 13.26 -3.39 4.17
C ASP A 25 13.91 -3.69 5.51
N LYS A 26 14.12 -2.67 6.34
CA LYS A 26 14.77 -2.79 7.65
C LYS A 26 13.99 -2.08 8.73
N ILE A 27 14.09 -2.59 9.96
CA ILE A 27 13.50 -1.96 11.15
C ILE A 27 14.10 -0.55 11.38
N THR A 28 15.33 -0.32 10.91
CA THR A 28 16.02 0.97 10.96
C THR A 28 15.58 1.96 9.89
N ASP A 29 14.72 1.54 8.95
CA ASP A 29 14.25 2.44 7.90
C ASP A 29 13.50 3.63 8.52
N PRO A 30 13.60 4.81 7.91
CA PRO A 30 12.87 5.97 8.38
C PRO A 30 11.36 5.68 8.37
N LYS A 31 10.69 6.15 9.42
CA LYS A 31 9.25 6.02 9.55
C LYS A 31 8.56 6.75 8.40
N PHE A 32 7.51 6.14 7.87
CA PHE A 32 6.65 6.80 6.89
C PHE A 32 5.64 7.68 7.62
N ARG A 33 5.39 8.89 7.10
CA ARG A 33 4.28 9.73 7.54
C ARG A 33 3.41 10.07 6.34
N GLY A 34 2.10 9.95 6.52
CA GLY A 34 1.17 10.26 5.45
C GLY A 34 -0.29 10.24 5.89
N LEU A 35 -1.15 10.77 5.04
CA LEU A 35 -2.59 10.76 5.21
C LEU A 35 -3.16 9.41 4.78
N TYR A 36 -3.84 8.69 5.67
CA TYR A 36 -4.49 7.43 5.33
C TYR A 36 -5.71 7.66 4.44
N LEU A 37 -5.72 7.05 3.26
CA LEU A 37 -6.78 7.24 2.25
C LEU A 37 -7.84 6.12 2.28
N GLY A 38 -7.57 5.02 3.00
CA GLY A 38 -8.48 3.88 3.11
C GLY A 38 -7.90 2.57 2.57
N LEU A 39 -8.72 1.52 2.63
CA LEU A 39 -8.46 0.24 2.00
C LEU A 39 -9.11 0.21 0.62
N GLN A 40 -8.38 -0.23 -0.39
CA GLN A 40 -8.93 -0.57 -1.70
C GLN A 40 -8.64 -2.04 -2.01
N THR A 41 -9.54 -2.68 -2.74
CA THR A 41 -9.37 -4.07 -3.17
C THR A 41 -8.58 -4.14 -4.46
N PHE A 42 -7.52 -4.94 -4.49
CA PHE A 42 -6.82 -5.27 -5.72
C PHE A 42 -6.90 -6.74 -6.04
N THR A 43 -7.05 -7.00 -7.33
CA THR A 43 -7.02 -8.33 -7.91
C THR A 43 -5.58 -8.67 -8.30
N LYS A 44 -5.06 -9.75 -7.73
CA LYS A 44 -3.75 -10.30 -8.06
C LYS A 44 -3.95 -11.68 -8.70
N THR A 45 -3.32 -11.91 -9.84
CA THR A 45 -3.24 -13.23 -10.45
C THR A 45 -1.94 -13.90 -10.03
N ASN A 46 -2.02 -15.12 -9.50
CA ASN A 46 -0.84 -15.95 -9.26
C ASN A 46 -0.26 -16.39 -10.61
N PRO A 47 0.98 -15.98 -10.96
CA PRO A 47 1.56 -16.28 -12.27
C PRO A 47 1.85 -17.77 -12.47
N GLN A 48 1.97 -18.56 -11.39
CA GLN A 48 2.27 -19.99 -11.47
C GLN A 48 1.00 -20.85 -11.60
N THR A 49 -0.09 -20.46 -10.94
CA THR A 49 -1.33 -21.27 -10.89
C THR A 49 -2.48 -20.68 -11.71
N GLY A 50 -2.37 -19.41 -12.13
CA GLY A 50 -3.47 -18.66 -12.75
C GLY A 50 -4.58 -18.25 -11.78
N GLU A 51 -4.42 -18.55 -10.48
CA GLU A 51 -5.42 -18.25 -9.45
C GLU A 51 -5.59 -16.75 -9.25
N ILE A 52 -6.83 -16.28 -9.23
CA ILE A 52 -7.17 -14.88 -9.00
C ILE A 52 -7.48 -14.68 -7.51
N THR A 53 -6.71 -13.84 -6.84
CA THR A 53 -6.92 -13.48 -5.43
C THR A 53 -7.24 -11.99 -5.31
N THR A 54 -8.32 -11.65 -4.61
CA THR A 54 -8.62 -10.25 -4.27
C THR A 54 -8.13 -9.96 -2.86
N LEU A 55 -7.34 -8.92 -2.69
CA LEU A 55 -6.71 -8.56 -1.43
C LEU A 55 -6.97 -7.08 -1.09
N PRO A 56 -7.28 -6.76 0.18
CA PRO A 56 -7.33 -5.38 0.64
C PRO A 56 -5.93 -4.78 0.79
N VAL A 57 -5.74 -3.56 0.31
CA VAL A 57 -4.46 -2.85 0.27
C VAL A 57 -4.63 -1.45 0.85
N ALA A 58 -3.71 -1.09 1.75
CA ALA A 58 -3.71 0.21 2.42
C ALA A 58 -3.11 1.30 1.53
N HIS A 59 -3.77 2.45 1.45
CA HIS A 59 -3.31 3.61 0.69
C HIS A 59 -3.03 4.81 1.57
N PHE A 60 -1.98 5.55 1.22
CA PHE A 60 -1.54 6.72 1.95
C PHE A 60 -1.13 7.82 0.98
N PHE A 61 -1.37 9.09 1.33
CA PHE A 61 -0.81 10.24 0.62
C PHE A 61 0.36 10.81 1.42
N ASP A 62 1.53 10.94 0.80
CA ASP A 62 2.78 11.38 1.45
C ASP A 62 3.05 12.89 1.32
N GLY A 63 2.12 13.64 0.72
CA GLY A 63 2.31 15.05 0.36
C GLY A 63 2.70 15.26 -1.10
N VAL A 64 3.18 14.22 -1.79
CA VAL A 64 3.60 14.28 -3.20
C VAL A 64 2.80 13.31 -4.06
N GLY A 65 2.51 12.11 -3.55
CA GLY A 65 1.78 11.08 -4.29
C GLY A 65 1.13 10.03 -3.40
N VAL A 66 0.44 9.08 -4.05
CA VAL A 66 -0.19 7.97 -3.36
C VAL A 66 0.79 6.81 -3.23
N ARG A 67 0.93 6.30 -2.01
CA ARG A 67 1.68 5.10 -1.67
C ARG A 67 0.72 3.98 -1.30
N PHE A 68 1.07 2.74 -1.62
CA PHE A 68 0.27 1.57 -1.24
C PHE A 68 1.11 0.48 -0.58
N ASN A 69 0.50 -0.31 0.30
CA ASN A 69 1.16 -1.47 0.87
C ASN A 69 0.21 -2.68 0.91
N MET A 70 0.67 -3.80 0.33
CA MET A 70 -0.10 -5.04 0.23
C MET A 70 0.12 -6.01 1.39
N GLY A 71 0.91 -5.63 2.39
CA GLY A 71 1.22 -6.48 3.53
C GLY A 71 0.00 -6.68 4.42
N ALA A 72 -0.44 -7.92 4.56
CA ALA A 72 -1.61 -8.27 5.38
C ALA A 72 -1.56 -7.73 6.81
N GLN A 73 -0.36 -7.63 7.39
CA GLN A 73 -0.16 -7.08 8.74
C GLN A 73 -0.41 -5.57 8.80
N LEU A 74 0.06 -4.80 7.80
CA LEU A 74 -0.22 -3.37 7.75
C LEU A 74 -1.69 -3.11 7.46
N THR A 75 -2.29 -3.85 6.51
CA THR A 75 -3.73 -3.77 6.22
C THR A 75 -4.58 -4.03 7.46
N ARG A 76 -4.20 -5.02 8.28
CA ARG A 76 -4.87 -5.29 9.56
C ARG A 76 -4.66 -4.19 10.59
N ALA A 77 -3.47 -3.60 10.65
CA ALA A 77 -3.17 -2.52 11.58
C ALA A 77 -3.98 -1.24 11.28
N VAL A 78 -4.24 -0.95 9.99
CA VAL A 78 -5.01 0.23 9.59
C VAL A 78 -6.52 0.01 9.48
N SER A 79 -7.02 -1.23 9.59
CA SER A 79 -8.43 -1.54 9.31
C SER A 79 -9.42 -0.86 10.25
N MET A 80 -8.97 -0.46 11.45
CA MET A 80 -9.77 0.26 12.43
C MET A 80 -9.64 1.79 12.29
N LEU A 81 -8.76 2.28 11.43
CA LEU A 81 -8.57 3.71 11.20
C LEU A 81 -9.61 4.24 10.23
N ARG A 82 -10.06 5.47 10.46
CA ARG A 82 -10.93 6.18 9.51
C ARG A 82 -10.07 6.85 8.43
N PRO A 83 -10.48 6.82 7.15
CA PRO A 83 -9.83 7.61 6.10
C PRO A 83 -9.79 9.09 6.46
N GLY A 84 -8.71 9.78 6.08
CA GLY A 84 -8.45 11.18 6.40
C GLY A 84 -7.65 11.40 7.69
N ILE A 85 -7.21 10.34 8.36
CA ILE A 85 -6.32 10.43 9.53
C ILE A 85 -4.87 10.43 9.07
N SER A 86 -4.08 11.39 9.55
CA SER A 86 -2.62 11.38 9.39
C SER A 86 -2.00 10.31 10.29
N VAL A 87 -1.09 9.52 9.75
CA VAL A 87 -0.45 8.41 10.46
C VAL A 87 1.06 8.42 10.31
N GLU A 88 1.73 7.88 11.31
CA GLU A 88 3.11 7.42 11.22
C GLU A 88 3.12 5.89 11.17
N VAL A 89 3.78 5.31 10.16
CA VAL A 89 3.92 3.87 9.97
C VAL A 89 5.38 3.50 10.13
N ALA A 90 5.66 2.49 10.96
CA ALA A 90 7.00 1.97 11.19
C ALA A 90 7.02 0.44 11.14
N LEU A 91 8.04 -0.13 10.51
CA LEU A 91 8.36 -1.55 10.63
C LEU A 91 9.00 -1.79 12.01
N VAL A 92 8.39 -2.62 12.85
CA VAL A 92 8.85 -2.84 14.23
C VAL A 92 9.46 -4.22 14.46
N GLU A 93 9.07 -5.22 13.65
CA GLU A 93 9.58 -6.59 13.80
C GLU A 93 9.60 -7.32 12.45
N LEU A 94 10.58 -8.22 12.30
CA LEU A 94 10.70 -9.18 11.22
C LEU A 94 10.63 -10.59 11.81
N LYS A 95 9.51 -11.30 11.59
CA LYS A 95 9.27 -12.63 12.14
C LYS A 95 9.37 -13.71 11.06
N LYS A 96 10.22 -14.73 11.25
CA LYS A 96 10.26 -15.89 10.35
C LYS A 96 8.88 -16.58 10.30
N ASN A 97 8.42 -16.88 9.10
CA ASN A 97 7.16 -17.57 8.87
C ASN A 97 7.38 -19.09 8.71
N ALA A 98 6.32 -19.87 8.92
CA ALA A 98 6.36 -21.34 8.84
C ALA A 98 6.69 -21.88 7.43
N LYS A 99 6.71 -21.02 6.41
CA LYS A 99 7.00 -21.35 5.00
C LYS A 99 8.41 -20.90 4.57
N GLY A 100 9.28 -20.54 5.52
CA GLY A 100 10.67 -20.15 5.25
C GLY A 100 10.91 -18.69 4.84
N GLY A 101 9.87 -17.86 4.77
CA GLY A 101 9.97 -16.42 4.51
C GLY A 101 9.93 -15.55 5.78
N THR A 102 9.93 -14.23 5.61
CA THR A 102 9.85 -13.25 6.72
C THR A 102 8.55 -12.47 6.67
N THR A 103 7.86 -12.39 7.80
CA THR A 103 6.66 -11.58 8.02
C THR A 103 7.08 -10.23 8.59
N LYS A 104 6.65 -9.14 7.95
CA LYS A 104 6.87 -7.77 8.41
C LYS A 104 5.73 -7.35 9.35
N ILE A 105 6.06 -6.93 10.58
CA ILE A 105 5.10 -6.45 11.58
C ILE A 105 5.22 -4.93 11.69
N TYR A 106 4.09 -4.23 11.59
CA TYR A 106 4.05 -2.78 11.55
C TYR A 106 3.39 -2.19 12.78
N SER A 107 3.90 -1.06 13.23
CA SER A 107 3.20 -0.14 14.12
C SER A 107 2.60 0.99 13.28
N VAL A 108 1.36 1.37 13.60
CA VAL A 108 0.68 2.52 13.00
C VAL A 108 0.19 3.43 14.11
N THR A 109 0.71 4.64 14.13
CA THR A 109 0.39 5.65 15.14
C THR A 109 -0.39 6.78 14.48
N PRO A 110 -1.65 7.04 14.86
CA PRO A 110 -2.34 8.27 14.47
C PRO A 110 -1.57 9.49 14.96
N LEU A 111 -1.37 10.46 14.09
CA LEU A 111 -0.79 11.74 14.45
C LEU A 111 -1.89 12.67 14.96
N ASP A 112 -1.57 13.49 15.95
CA ASP A 112 -2.48 14.51 16.49
C ASP A 112 -2.59 15.70 15.52
N ILE A 113 -3.23 15.43 14.39
CA ILE A 113 -3.50 16.37 13.31
C ILE A 113 -5.00 16.25 13.00
N PRO A 114 -5.73 17.37 12.83
CA PRO A 114 -7.13 17.34 12.44
C PRO A 114 -7.36 16.43 11.23
N ARG A 115 -8.41 15.61 11.31
CA ARG A 115 -8.81 14.74 10.21
C ARG A 115 -9.11 15.60 8.98
N VAL A 116 -8.50 15.24 7.86
CA VAL A 116 -8.73 15.90 6.58
C VAL A 116 -9.96 15.31 5.91
N ASN A 117 -10.83 16.17 5.39
CA ASN A 117 -11.90 15.74 4.49
C ASN A 117 -11.29 15.43 3.11
N LEU A 118 -11.30 14.15 2.74
CA LEU A 118 -10.72 13.70 1.47
C LEU A 118 -11.48 14.24 0.26
N GLU A 119 -12.79 14.46 0.37
CA GLU A 119 -13.61 15.02 -0.71
C GLU A 119 -13.20 16.47 -0.99
N GLU A 120 -12.98 17.26 0.05
CA GLU A 120 -12.50 18.64 -0.06
C GLU A 120 -11.06 18.70 -0.58
N MET A 121 -10.19 17.79 -0.13
CA MET A 121 -8.79 17.75 -0.54
C MET A 121 -8.61 17.38 -2.01
N PHE A 122 -9.45 16.48 -2.55
CA PHE A 122 -9.32 15.96 -3.92
C PHE A 122 -10.44 16.43 -4.87
N GLY A 123 -11.22 17.44 -4.49
CA GLY A 123 -12.22 18.05 -5.38
C GLY A 123 -13.40 17.14 -5.73
N GLY A 124 -13.75 16.20 -4.86
CA GLY A 124 -14.99 15.44 -4.93
C GLY A 124 -14.86 13.94 -5.24
N VAL A 125 -13.83 13.46 -5.96
CA VAL A 125 -13.61 12.01 -6.14
C VAL A 125 -12.12 11.70 -6.41
N LEU A 126 -11.42 11.13 -5.42
CA LEU A 126 -10.13 10.50 -5.66
C LEU A 126 -10.35 9.12 -6.29
N SER A 127 -9.81 8.90 -7.48
CA SER A 127 -9.71 7.58 -8.09
C SER A 127 -8.28 7.06 -7.97
N ILE A 128 -8.11 5.88 -7.38
CA ILE A 128 -6.81 5.21 -7.30
C ILE A 128 -6.83 4.09 -8.35
N SER A 129 -5.94 4.18 -9.33
CA SER A 129 -5.82 3.16 -10.37
C SER A 129 -5.07 1.93 -9.84
N ALA A 130 -5.16 0.81 -10.59
CA ALA A 130 -4.37 -0.37 -10.29
C ALA A 130 -2.86 -0.06 -10.35
N PRO A 131 -2.07 -0.49 -9.36
CA PRO A 131 -0.62 -0.42 -9.47
C PRO A 131 -0.14 -1.33 -10.60
N ALA A 132 1.03 -1.02 -11.14
CA ALA A 132 1.64 -1.83 -12.19
C ALA A 132 1.84 -3.29 -11.74
N ALA A 133 1.68 -4.25 -12.66
CA ALA A 133 1.65 -5.68 -12.35
C ALA A 133 2.97 -6.18 -11.73
N GLU A 134 4.09 -5.60 -12.13
CA GLU A 134 5.42 -5.87 -11.57
C GLU A 134 5.52 -5.55 -10.08
N HIS A 135 4.74 -4.59 -9.58
CA HIS A 135 4.70 -4.25 -8.15
C HIS A 135 3.81 -5.19 -7.33
N LEU A 136 3.02 -6.04 -7.99
CA LEU A 136 2.15 -7.04 -7.37
C LEU A 136 2.87 -8.38 -7.19
N LEU A 137 3.98 -8.60 -7.90
CA LEU A 137 4.75 -9.83 -7.81
C LEU A 137 5.60 -9.82 -6.53
N PRO A 138 5.72 -10.95 -5.81
CA PRO A 138 6.74 -11.06 -4.77
C PRO A 138 8.10 -10.82 -5.44
N PRO A 139 9.07 -10.20 -4.73
CA PRO A 139 10.43 -10.13 -5.25
C PRO A 139 10.90 -11.55 -5.61
N PRO A 140 11.67 -11.73 -6.68
CA PRO A 140 12.14 -13.04 -7.08
C PRO A 140 12.84 -13.71 -5.88
N PRO A 141 12.69 -15.04 -5.72
CA PRO A 141 13.38 -15.76 -4.66
C PRO A 141 14.88 -15.44 -4.75
N ALA A 142 15.49 -15.16 -3.61
CA ALA A 142 16.94 -14.98 -3.53
C ALA A 142 17.62 -16.21 -4.16
N PRO A 143 18.73 -16.04 -4.90
CA PRO A 143 19.48 -17.17 -5.44
C PRO A 143 19.76 -18.17 -4.31
N ILE A 144 19.43 -19.44 -4.56
CA ILE A 144 19.88 -20.53 -3.69
C ILE A 144 21.40 -20.57 -3.86
N GLU A 145 22.13 -20.14 -2.82
CA GLU A 145 23.56 -20.38 -2.74
C GLU A 145 23.74 -21.90 -2.73
N ASN A 146 24.12 -22.47 -3.89
CA ASN A 146 24.41 -23.90 -4.01
C ASN A 146 25.52 -24.24 -3.02
N GLY A 147 25.26 -25.27 -2.23
CA GLY A 147 26.00 -25.57 -1.01
C GLY A 147 27.47 -25.93 -1.23
N ASP A 148 28.27 -25.58 -0.23
CA ASP A 148 29.51 -26.28 0.07
C ASP A 148 29.16 -27.71 0.53
N ILE A 149 29.29 -28.65 -0.40
CA ILE A 149 29.42 -30.07 -0.08
C ILE A 149 30.80 -30.20 0.57
N ILE A 150 30.85 -30.15 1.89
CA ILE A 150 32.05 -30.51 2.65
C ILE A 150 32.18 -32.03 2.54
N ASN A 151 32.92 -32.50 1.54
CA ASN A 151 33.46 -33.86 1.58
C ASN A 151 34.52 -33.87 2.67
N SER A 152 34.20 -34.50 3.80
CA SER A 152 35.19 -34.92 4.79
C SER A 152 35.61 -36.35 4.42
N ASP A 153 36.79 -36.47 3.82
CA ASP A 153 37.63 -37.68 3.92
C ASP A 153 38.34 -37.70 5.28
#